data_AF-A0A4R6A2P9-F1
#
_entry.id   AF-A0A4R6A2P9-F1
#
_cell.length_a   1.000
_cell.length_b   1.000
_cell.length_c   1.000
_cell.angle_alpha   90.00
_cell.angle_beta   90.00
_cell.angle_gamma   90.00
#
_symmetry.space_group_name_H-M   'P 1'
#
loop_
_entity.id
_entity.type
_entity.pdbx_description
1 polymer ?
#
loop_
_entity_poly.entity_id
_entity_poly.type
_entity_poly.pdbx_seq_one_letter_code
_entity_poly.pdbx_strand_id
1 'polypeptide(L)'
;MMNRLSTTALALVLAAPLAIAPALAQDAGASQSTGGDAGASTQEMSPDSVVVSVDGDEITFADVLAGVDALPPQIRQQLPPQQLVGIVVNQLVLRELILRDAEAQNLGDDPEVAELQQGTTDRARDNAIAQVYVRRELESATTDDAIQQAYDAIKENAEGEVPPLEAVRPQLEQQLQERALSDLRERLEDGVEIVFYGPDGEPQEVSTGSDDGGDDMDRDDEMEGDVSTGGDAGSEMMPDNGGDGTETEGDESGSEETEQPEAEETETEEAETGSDGVEAEDLGVDEEVETESSESQN
;
A
#
# COMPACT_ATOMS: atom_id res chain seq x y z
N MET A 1 5.51 9.57 -50.30
CA MET A 1 5.23 10.96 -50.70
C MET A 1 5.07 11.78 -49.44
N MET A 2 6.12 12.53 -49.07
CA MET A 2 6.09 13.54 -48.01
C MET A 2 5.13 14.68 -48.38
N ASN A 3 4.53 15.34 -47.37
CA ASN A 3 4.27 16.79 -47.30
C ASN A 3 3.34 17.14 -46.11
N ARG A 4 3.48 18.19 -45.29
CA ARG A 4 4.50 19.25 -45.05
C ARG A 4 4.33 19.81 -43.64
N LEU A 5 5.46 20.19 -43.04
CA LEU A 5 5.55 21.12 -41.91
C LEU A 5 5.15 22.54 -42.36
N SER A 6 4.39 23.27 -41.54
CA SER A 6 4.24 24.72 -41.62
C SER A 6 4.58 25.34 -40.27
N THR A 7 5.86 25.65 -40.12
CA THR A 7 6.42 26.58 -39.15
C THR A 7 6.01 28.00 -39.52
N THR A 8 5.37 28.72 -38.59
CA THR A 8 5.17 30.17 -38.72
C THR A 8 5.81 30.85 -37.53
N ALA A 9 7.01 31.37 -37.76
CA ALA A 9 7.70 32.30 -36.89
C ALA A 9 7.08 33.70 -37.09
N LEU A 10 6.71 34.38 -36.01
CA LEU A 10 6.55 35.82 -36.01
C LEU A 10 7.16 36.39 -34.73
N ALA A 11 8.41 36.84 -34.86
CA ALA A 11 9.07 37.72 -33.92
C ALA A 11 8.63 39.16 -34.20
N LEU A 12 8.20 39.88 -33.17
CA LEU A 12 8.23 41.34 -33.18
C LEU A 12 8.63 41.86 -31.79
N VAL A 13 9.80 42.47 -31.80
CA VAL A 13 10.53 43.14 -30.73
C VAL A 13 9.79 44.41 -30.28
N LEU A 14 9.64 44.61 -28.97
CA LEU A 14 9.68 45.96 -28.41
C LEU A 14 10.38 45.96 -27.05
N ALA A 15 11.62 46.43 -27.07
CA ALA A 15 12.45 46.71 -25.91
C ALA A 15 12.13 48.10 -25.36
N ALA A 16 11.94 48.19 -24.04
CA ALA A 16 12.09 49.44 -23.29
C ALA A 16 12.56 49.11 -21.85
N PRO A 17 13.85 49.35 -21.51
CA PRO A 17 14.30 49.34 -20.12
C PRO A 17 14.22 50.77 -19.57
N LEU A 18 13.49 50.95 -18.45
CA LEU A 18 13.62 52.15 -17.63
C LEU A 18 14.20 51.75 -16.27
N ALA A 19 15.48 52.06 -16.09
CA ALA A 19 16.20 51.98 -14.83
C ALA A 19 16.16 53.36 -14.14
N ILE A 20 15.70 53.42 -12.89
CA ILE A 20 16.03 54.49 -11.93
C ILE A 20 16.32 53.84 -10.56
N ALA A 21 17.40 54.33 -9.97
CA ALA A 21 18.24 53.91 -8.84
C ALA A 21 17.57 53.82 -7.43
N PRO A 22 18.27 53.25 -6.43
CA PRO A 22 17.75 53.00 -5.08
C PRO A 22 17.82 54.25 -4.20
N ALA A 23 16.80 54.48 -3.37
CA ALA A 23 16.82 55.48 -2.31
C ALA A 23 16.87 54.77 -0.95
N LEU A 24 18.02 54.87 -0.27
CA LEU A 24 18.16 54.58 1.15
C LEU A 24 17.86 55.84 1.95
N ALA A 25 16.83 55.80 2.79
CA ALA A 25 16.65 56.64 3.98
C ALA A 25 15.61 55.93 4.86
N GLN A 26 16.01 55.10 5.83
CA GLN A 26 16.30 55.50 7.21
C GLN A 26 15.26 56.48 7.78
N ASP A 27 14.12 55.93 8.19
CA ASP A 27 13.40 56.45 9.35
C ASP A 27 13.63 55.45 10.50
N ALA A 28 14.45 55.90 11.46
CA ALA A 28 14.64 55.24 12.74
C ALA A 28 13.74 55.97 13.75
N GLY A 29 12.66 55.31 14.17
CA GLY A 29 11.69 55.88 15.10
C GLY A 29 10.80 54.83 15.75
N ALA A 30 11.27 54.30 16.88
CA ALA A 30 10.49 53.69 17.96
C ALA A 30 9.80 52.33 17.72
N SER A 31 10.53 51.30 18.15
CA SER A 31 10.07 50.19 19.01
C SER A 31 8.60 50.21 19.45
N GLN A 32 7.84 49.21 19.01
CA GLN A 32 7.01 48.43 19.93
C GLN A 32 7.27 46.94 19.73
N SER A 33 7.87 46.39 20.78
CA SER A 33 7.75 45.00 21.20
C SER A 33 6.28 44.58 21.20
N THR A 34 5.93 43.60 20.37
CA THR A 34 5.15 42.45 20.82
C THR A 34 5.90 41.20 20.41
N GLY A 35 6.77 40.74 21.31
CA GLY A 35 6.97 39.31 21.47
C GLY A 35 5.61 38.70 21.78
N GLY A 36 4.93 38.25 20.72
CA GLY A 36 3.90 37.23 20.82
C GLY A 36 4.61 35.90 20.74
N ASP A 37 4.92 35.36 21.91
CA ASP A 37 4.95 33.92 22.10
C ASP A 37 3.62 33.37 21.58
N ALA A 38 3.62 32.95 20.32
CA ALA A 38 2.76 31.88 19.88
C ALA A 38 3.70 30.69 19.77
N GLY A 39 3.92 30.02 20.92
CA GLY A 39 4.03 28.58 20.88
C GLY A 39 2.89 28.11 19.98
N ALA A 40 3.24 27.71 18.76
CA ALA A 40 2.36 26.88 17.97
C ALA A 40 2.24 25.60 18.78
N SER A 41 1.28 25.59 19.71
CA SER A 41 0.56 24.38 20.00
C SER A 41 0.18 23.84 18.63
N THR A 42 0.83 22.76 18.22
CA THR A 42 0.24 21.77 17.33
C THR A 42 -1.03 21.33 18.05
N GLN A 43 -2.05 22.18 17.99
CA GLN A 43 -3.40 21.81 18.33
C GLN A 43 -3.71 20.80 17.25
N GLU A 44 -3.71 19.54 17.65
CA GLU A 44 -4.16 18.44 16.81
C GLU A 44 -5.59 18.81 16.41
N MET A 45 -5.71 19.45 15.25
CA MET A 45 -7.00 19.76 14.67
C MET A 45 -7.69 18.42 14.48
N SER A 46 -8.89 18.28 15.04
CA SER A 46 -9.70 17.11 14.80
C SER A 46 -9.88 16.94 13.28
N PRO A 47 -9.93 15.70 12.77
CA PRO A 47 -10.04 15.44 11.33
C PRO A 47 -11.22 16.20 10.68
N ASP A 48 -12.30 16.39 11.44
CA ASP A 48 -13.51 17.10 11.00
C ASP A 48 -13.40 18.63 11.05
N SER A 49 -12.25 19.20 11.45
CA SER A 49 -12.08 20.64 11.55
C SER A 49 -12.08 21.27 10.15
N VAL A 50 -12.99 22.20 9.90
CA VAL A 50 -13.06 22.93 8.63
C VAL A 50 -11.83 23.85 8.49
N VAL A 51 -11.07 23.67 7.41
CA VAL A 51 -9.86 24.45 7.10
C VAL A 51 -10.19 25.61 6.16
N VAL A 52 -11.05 25.38 5.18
CA VAL A 52 -11.52 26.39 4.22
C VAL A 52 -12.90 26.01 3.70
N SER A 53 -13.73 26.98 3.32
CA SER A 53 -14.99 26.74 2.63
C SER A 53 -15.05 27.48 1.30
N VAL A 54 -15.68 26.86 0.31
CA VAL A 54 -15.85 27.38 -1.05
C VAL A 54 -17.33 27.33 -1.40
N ASP A 55 -18.00 28.48 -1.42
CA ASP A 55 -19.44 28.62 -1.73
C ASP A 55 -20.40 27.70 -0.93
N GLY A 56 -19.99 27.30 0.27
CA GLY A 56 -20.76 26.41 1.16
C GLY A 56 -20.20 25.00 1.26
N ASP A 57 -19.30 24.59 0.36
CA ASP A 57 -18.59 23.32 0.43
C ASP A 57 -17.39 23.44 1.37
N GLU A 58 -17.37 22.64 2.43
CA GLU A 58 -16.35 22.68 3.48
C GLU A 58 -15.23 21.69 3.18
N ILE A 59 -13.99 22.19 3.13
CA ILE A 59 -12.79 21.36 3.04
C ILE A 59 -12.26 21.18 4.46
N THR A 60 -12.23 19.92 4.92
CA THR A 60 -11.85 19.55 6.28
C THR A 60 -10.34 19.29 6.41
N PHE A 61 -9.87 19.18 7.64
CA PHE A 61 -8.48 18.82 7.92
C PHE A 61 -8.17 17.40 7.43
N ALA A 62 -9.14 16.47 7.48
CA ALA A 62 -9.00 15.13 6.91
C ALA A 62 -8.72 15.16 5.39
N ASP A 63 -9.41 16.04 4.65
CA ASP A 63 -9.19 16.20 3.21
C ASP A 63 -7.79 16.74 2.92
N VAL A 64 -7.32 17.67 3.75
CA VAL A 64 -5.96 18.22 3.65
C VAL A 64 -4.91 17.15 3.94
N LEU A 65 -5.12 16.30 4.96
CA LEU A 65 -4.22 15.19 5.27
C LEU A 65 -4.17 14.17 4.12
N ALA A 66 -5.33 13.77 3.61
CA ALA A 66 -5.41 12.87 2.45
C ALA A 66 -4.71 13.47 1.22
N GLY A 67 -4.86 14.79 1.00
CA GLY A 67 -4.17 15.51 -0.05
C GLY A 67 -2.65 15.57 0.15
N VAL A 68 -2.17 15.72 1.39
CA VAL A 68 -0.75 15.62 1.72
C VAL A 68 -0.22 14.22 1.41
N ASP A 69 -0.93 13.17 1.81
CA ASP A 69 -0.52 11.78 1.56
C ASP A 69 -0.46 11.42 0.08
N ALA A 70 -1.33 12.04 -0.73
CA ALA A 70 -1.32 11.92 -2.18
C ALA A 70 -0.11 12.60 -2.85
N LEU A 71 0.62 13.47 -2.14
CA LEU A 71 1.80 14.13 -2.71
C LEU A 71 2.96 13.13 -2.92
N PRO A 72 3.75 13.32 -4.00
CA PRO A 72 4.97 12.56 -4.21
C PRO A 72 5.88 12.59 -2.97
N PRO A 73 6.49 11.45 -2.58
CA PRO A 73 7.30 11.36 -1.37
C PRO A 73 8.47 12.35 -1.37
N GLN A 74 9.00 12.66 -2.56
CA GLN A 74 10.07 13.64 -2.75
C GLN A 74 9.65 15.06 -2.30
N ILE A 75 8.40 15.46 -2.54
CA ILE A 75 7.89 16.79 -2.16
C ILE A 75 7.61 16.84 -0.66
N ARG A 76 6.98 15.79 -0.12
CA ARG A 76 6.68 15.67 1.32
C ARG A 76 7.92 15.77 2.21
N GLN A 77 9.05 15.26 1.75
CA GLN A 77 10.30 15.26 2.52
C GLN A 77 11.08 16.58 2.40
N GLN A 78 10.89 17.33 1.32
CA GLN A 78 11.69 18.54 1.03
C GLN A 78 11.07 19.82 1.59
N LEU A 79 9.74 19.87 1.71
CA LEU A 79 9.05 21.08 2.13
C LEU A 79 8.61 20.99 3.59
N PRO A 80 8.62 22.12 4.33
CA PRO A 80 8.07 22.16 5.68
C PRO A 80 6.57 21.84 5.70
N PRO A 81 6.05 21.20 6.76
CA PRO A 81 4.64 20.81 6.87
C PRO A 81 3.65 21.96 6.59
N GLN A 82 3.96 23.17 7.08
CA GLN A 82 3.09 24.32 6.91
C GLN A 82 2.99 24.78 5.45
N GLN A 83 4.05 24.62 4.66
CA GLN A 83 4.02 24.94 3.23
C GLN A 83 3.29 23.86 2.45
N LEU A 84 3.48 22.58 2.80
CA LEU A 84 2.75 21.46 2.19
C LEU A 84 1.24 21.62 2.35
N VAL A 85 0.78 21.90 3.59
CA VAL A 85 -0.63 22.15 3.89
C VAL A 85 -1.16 23.31 3.04
N GLY A 86 -0.43 24.44 2.96
CA GLY A 86 -0.85 25.57 2.13
C GLY A 86 -0.98 25.23 0.65
N ILE A 87 -0.07 24.41 0.10
CA ILE A 87 -0.14 23.97 -1.30
C ILE A 87 -1.35 23.06 -1.53
N VAL A 88 -1.58 22.09 -0.64
CA VAL A 88 -2.69 21.13 -0.76
C VAL A 88 -4.04 21.84 -0.62
N VAL A 89 -4.19 22.75 0.34
CA VAL A 89 -5.43 23.54 0.51
C VAL A 89 -5.75 24.30 -0.79
N ASN A 90 -4.77 24.97 -1.39
CA ASN A 90 -4.98 25.67 -2.66
C ASN A 90 -5.35 24.70 -3.81
N GLN A 91 -4.78 23.50 -3.84
CA GLN A 91 -5.12 22.48 -4.83
C GLN A 91 -6.55 21.94 -4.64
N LEU A 92 -6.98 21.72 -3.40
CA LEU A 92 -8.34 21.28 -3.08
C LEU A 92 -9.37 22.35 -3.45
N VAL A 93 -9.09 23.63 -3.13
CA VAL A 93 -9.93 24.76 -3.56
C VAL A 93 -10.03 24.83 -5.08
N LEU A 94 -8.90 24.70 -5.80
CA LEU A 94 -8.92 24.71 -7.27
C LEU A 94 -9.73 23.54 -7.84
N ARG A 95 -9.58 22.34 -7.27
CA ARG A 95 -10.37 21.17 -7.67
C ARG A 95 -11.86 21.44 -7.50
N GLU A 96 -12.27 22.01 -6.37
CA GLU A 96 -13.67 22.34 -6.10
C GLU A 96 -14.23 23.33 -7.13
N LEU A 97 -13.46 24.39 -7.43
CA LEU A 97 -13.83 25.36 -8.46
C LEU A 97 -13.98 24.72 -9.85
N ILE A 98 -13.12 23.75 -10.19
CA ILE A 98 -13.21 23.00 -11.46
C ILE A 98 -14.44 22.10 -11.47
N LEU A 99 -14.69 21.35 -10.38
CA LEU A 99 -15.85 20.45 -10.29
C LEU A 99 -17.15 21.23 -10.44
N ARG A 100 -17.27 22.37 -9.77
CA ARG A 100 -18.43 23.24 -9.90
C ARG A 100 -18.66 23.73 -11.33
N ASP A 101 -17.61 24.17 -12.01
CA ASP A 101 -17.70 24.60 -13.42
C ASP A 101 -18.06 23.44 -14.36
N ALA A 102 -17.53 22.24 -14.09
CA ALA A 102 -17.83 21.01 -14.81
C ALA A 102 -19.29 20.56 -14.59
N GLU A 103 -19.79 20.63 -13.36
CA GLU A 103 -21.17 20.31 -13.02
C GLU A 103 -22.16 21.30 -13.64
N ALA A 104 -21.84 22.60 -13.68
CA ALA A 104 -22.64 23.60 -14.37
C ALA A 104 -22.78 23.31 -15.88
N GLN A 105 -21.82 22.58 -16.44
CA GLN A 105 -21.81 22.09 -17.82
C GLN A 105 -22.39 20.67 -17.97
N ASN A 106 -22.88 20.06 -16.88
CA ASN A 106 -23.38 18.67 -16.82
C ASN A 106 -22.34 17.62 -17.25
N LEU A 107 -21.06 17.83 -16.96
CA LEU A 107 -20.02 16.82 -17.25
C LEU A 107 -20.20 15.52 -16.47
N GLY A 108 -20.99 15.53 -15.38
CA GLY A 108 -21.34 14.30 -14.65
C GLY A 108 -22.11 13.28 -15.48
N ASP A 109 -22.86 13.73 -16.50
CA ASP A 109 -23.59 12.87 -17.43
C ASP A 109 -22.80 12.56 -18.71
N ASP A 110 -21.55 13.02 -18.80
CA ASP A 110 -20.70 12.77 -19.96
C ASP A 110 -20.33 11.28 -20.05
N PRO A 111 -20.44 10.64 -21.22
CA PRO A 111 -20.11 9.23 -21.38
C PRO A 111 -18.65 8.92 -21.02
N GLU A 112 -17.71 9.85 -21.23
CA GLU A 112 -16.30 9.67 -20.85
C GLU A 112 -16.14 9.59 -19.32
N VAL A 113 -16.87 10.42 -18.57
CA VAL A 113 -16.87 10.38 -17.10
C VAL A 113 -17.50 9.08 -16.60
N ALA A 114 -18.62 8.66 -17.19
CA ALA A 114 -19.27 7.40 -16.85
C ALA A 114 -18.37 6.19 -17.11
N GLU A 115 -17.65 6.15 -18.24
CA GLU A 115 -16.69 5.09 -18.56
C GLU A 115 -15.51 5.04 -17.57
N LEU A 116 -14.94 6.20 -17.22
CA LEU A 116 -13.86 6.30 -16.25
C LEU A 116 -14.30 5.85 -14.84
N GLN A 117 -15.50 6.25 -14.43
CA GLN A 117 -16.08 5.85 -13.16
C GLN A 117 -16.34 4.34 -13.14
N GLN A 118 -17.04 3.81 -14.15
CA GLN A 118 -17.35 2.40 -14.26
C GLN A 118 -16.08 1.55 -14.24
N GLY A 119 -15.06 1.93 -15.03
CA GLY A 119 -13.79 1.23 -15.05
C GLY A 119 -13.06 1.26 -13.71
N THR A 120 -13.19 2.33 -12.93
CA THR A 120 -12.63 2.40 -11.57
C THR A 120 -13.42 1.49 -10.62
N THR A 121 -14.74 1.54 -10.68
CA THR A 121 -15.64 0.74 -9.83
C THR A 121 -15.50 -0.76 -10.10
N ASP A 122 -15.41 -1.18 -11.36
CA ASP A 122 -15.24 -2.59 -11.72
C ASP A 122 -13.93 -3.14 -11.19
N ARG A 123 -12.83 -2.41 -11.39
CA ARG A 123 -11.53 -2.81 -10.84
C ARG A 123 -11.55 -2.86 -9.31
N ALA A 124 -12.15 -1.87 -8.65
CA ALA A 124 -12.26 -1.86 -7.20
C ALA A 124 -13.08 -3.07 -6.69
N ARG A 125 -14.18 -3.38 -7.38
CA ARG A 125 -15.02 -4.54 -7.09
C ARG A 125 -14.26 -5.86 -7.27
N ASP A 126 -13.59 -6.05 -8.40
CA ASP A 126 -12.85 -7.28 -8.69
C ASP A 126 -11.74 -7.50 -7.67
N ASN A 127 -10.99 -6.45 -7.31
CA ASN A 127 -9.98 -6.51 -6.25
C ASN A 127 -10.59 -6.85 -4.89
N ALA A 128 -11.72 -6.23 -4.52
CA ALA A 128 -12.41 -6.53 -3.27
C ALA A 128 -12.89 -7.98 -3.21
N ILE A 129 -13.46 -8.50 -4.31
CA ILE A 129 -13.89 -9.90 -4.41
C ILE A 129 -12.71 -10.84 -4.22
N ALA A 130 -11.62 -10.63 -4.98
CA ALA A 130 -10.41 -11.46 -4.88
C ALA A 130 -9.82 -11.44 -3.47
N GLN A 131 -9.70 -10.25 -2.86
CA GLN A 131 -9.16 -10.09 -1.52
C GLN A 131 -10.02 -10.80 -0.46
N VAL A 132 -11.34 -10.64 -0.52
CA VAL A 132 -12.26 -11.30 0.43
C VAL A 132 -12.24 -12.81 0.24
N TYR A 133 -12.18 -13.30 -1.00
CA TYR A 133 -12.13 -14.72 -1.29
C TYR A 133 -10.86 -15.35 -0.75
N VAL A 134 -9.67 -14.84 -1.12
CA VAL A 134 -8.39 -15.34 -0.63
C VAL A 134 -8.32 -15.28 0.90
N ARG A 135 -8.71 -14.16 1.51
CA ARG A 135 -8.70 -14.03 2.97
C ARG A 135 -9.52 -15.12 3.65
N ARG A 136 -10.74 -15.37 3.18
CA ARG A 136 -11.63 -16.41 3.75
C ARG A 136 -11.05 -17.81 3.59
N GLU A 137 -10.44 -18.12 2.44
CA GLU A 137 -9.79 -19.41 2.21
C GLU A 137 -8.62 -19.59 3.19
N LEU A 138 -7.77 -18.58 3.37
CA LEU A 138 -6.66 -18.61 4.33
C LEU A 138 -7.15 -18.75 5.78
N GLU A 139 -8.14 -17.96 6.20
CA GLU A 139 -8.74 -18.05 7.55
C GLU A 139 -9.31 -19.46 7.82
N SER A 140 -9.92 -20.09 6.81
CA SER A 140 -10.44 -21.45 6.95
C SER A 140 -9.35 -22.53 7.06
N ALA A 141 -8.17 -22.28 6.48
CA ALA A 141 -7.03 -23.19 6.54
C ALA A 141 -6.18 -23.03 7.81
N THR A 142 -6.26 -21.87 8.48
CA THR A 142 -5.46 -21.52 9.66
C THR A 142 -6.31 -21.54 10.96
N THR A 143 -7.23 -22.48 11.07
CA THR A 143 -8.02 -22.67 12.30
C THR A 143 -7.15 -23.18 13.45
N ASP A 144 -7.56 -22.94 14.70
CA ASP A 144 -6.85 -23.46 15.88
C ASP A 144 -6.65 -24.97 15.83
N ASP A 145 -7.65 -25.71 15.33
CA ASP A 145 -7.57 -27.16 15.14
C ASP A 145 -6.51 -27.56 14.10
N ALA A 146 -6.38 -26.80 13.01
CA ALA A 146 -5.36 -27.03 11.98
C ALA A 146 -3.95 -26.72 12.50
N ILE A 147 -3.81 -25.65 13.27
CA ILE A 147 -2.54 -25.27 13.92
C ILE A 147 -2.13 -26.34 14.93
N GLN A 148 -3.06 -26.83 15.75
CA GLN A 148 -2.80 -27.89 16.70
C GLN A 148 -2.36 -29.18 16.00
N GLN A 149 -3.05 -29.58 14.93
CA GLN A 149 -2.67 -30.75 14.13
C GLN A 149 -1.28 -30.61 13.50
N ALA A 150 -0.94 -29.44 12.98
CA ALA A 150 0.39 -29.18 12.44
C ALA A 150 1.47 -29.28 13.52
N TYR A 151 1.20 -28.78 14.72
CA TYR A 151 2.11 -28.90 15.87
C TYR A 151 2.29 -30.34 16.33
N ASP A 152 1.21 -31.11 16.43
CA ASP A 152 1.26 -32.52 16.81
C ASP A 152 2.08 -33.32 15.80
N ALA A 153 1.92 -33.04 14.49
CA ALA A 153 2.74 -33.66 13.45
C ALA A 153 4.23 -33.32 13.57
N ILE A 154 4.60 -32.08 13.93
CA ILE A 154 6.00 -31.73 14.20
C ILE A 154 6.52 -32.54 15.39
N LYS A 155 5.73 -32.65 16.46
CA LYS A 155 6.11 -33.35 17.68
C LYS A 155 6.31 -34.85 17.47
N GLU A 156 5.54 -35.46 16.58
CA GLU A 156 5.72 -36.86 16.19
C GLU A 156 7.01 -37.10 15.41
N ASN A 157 7.44 -36.12 14.61
CA ASN A 157 8.64 -36.21 13.78
C ASN A 157 9.90 -35.61 14.44
N ALA A 158 9.78 -34.98 15.60
CA ALA A 158 10.90 -34.35 16.30
C ALA A 158 11.73 -35.38 17.09
N GLU A 159 13.04 -35.36 16.87
CA GLU A 159 14.00 -36.20 17.61
C GLU A 159 14.43 -35.59 18.96
N GLY A 160 13.81 -34.46 19.37
CA GLY A 160 14.20 -33.68 20.55
C GLY A 160 13.05 -32.89 21.18
N GLU A 161 13.38 -32.00 22.13
CA GLU A 161 12.41 -31.15 22.81
C GLU A 161 11.81 -30.13 21.82
N VAL A 162 10.49 -30.15 21.66
CA VAL A 162 9.76 -29.22 20.79
C VAL A 162 9.40 -27.97 21.59
N PRO A 163 9.65 -26.75 21.06
CA PRO A 163 9.20 -25.51 21.69
C PRO A 163 7.69 -25.52 21.93
N PRO A 164 7.17 -24.80 22.93
CA PRO A 164 5.73 -24.74 23.19
C PRO A 164 4.97 -24.17 21.98
N LEU A 165 3.70 -24.58 21.82
CA LEU A 165 2.86 -24.21 20.69
C LEU A 165 2.82 -22.70 20.47
N GLU A 166 2.73 -21.91 21.54
CA GLU A 166 2.65 -20.45 21.50
C GLU A 166 3.89 -19.82 20.84
N ALA A 167 5.06 -20.44 20.98
CA ALA A 167 6.30 -19.94 20.38
C ALA A 167 6.37 -20.22 18.86
N VAL A 168 5.74 -21.30 18.41
CA VAL A 168 5.77 -21.73 17.00
C VAL A 168 4.47 -21.43 16.25
N ARG A 169 3.41 -21.01 16.94
CA ARG A 169 2.10 -20.70 16.35
C ARG A 169 2.21 -19.74 15.17
N PRO A 170 2.90 -18.58 15.25
CA PRO A 170 3.00 -17.68 14.10
C PRO A 170 3.66 -18.33 12.87
N GLN A 171 4.62 -19.24 13.09
CA GLN A 171 5.31 -19.96 12.02
C GLN A 171 4.41 -21.04 11.40
N LEU A 172 3.64 -21.75 12.24
CA LEU A 172 2.65 -22.73 11.78
C LEU A 172 1.51 -22.06 11.01
N GLU A 173 1.03 -20.92 11.49
CA GLU A 173 0.02 -20.11 10.81
C GLU A 173 0.51 -19.68 9.42
N GLN A 174 1.75 -19.16 9.33
CA GLN A 174 2.36 -18.80 8.05
C GLN A 174 2.50 -20.00 7.10
N GLN A 175 3.01 -21.14 7.58
CA GLN A 175 3.15 -22.35 6.76
C GLN A 175 1.80 -22.89 6.26
N LEU A 176 0.77 -22.85 7.10
CA LEU A 176 -0.58 -23.24 6.71
C LEU A 176 -1.16 -22.30 5.65
N GLN A 177 -0.92 -20.99 5.78
CA GLN A 177 -1.34 -20.01 4.77
C GLN A 177 -0.63 -20.20 3.43
N GLU A 178 0.68 -20.46 3.44
CA GLU A 178 1.46 -20.72 2.22
C GLU A 178 0.96 -21.98 1.50
N ARG A 179 0.74 -23.07 2.24
CA ARG A 179 0.16 -24.31 1.70
C ARG A 179 -1.24 -24.02 1.12
N ALA A 180 -2.11 -23.38 1.89
CA ALA A 180 -3.47 -23.08 1.46
C ALA A 180 -3.51 -22.22 0.19
N LEU A 181 -2.59 -21.25 0.05
CA LEU A 181 -2.47 -20.44 -1.16
C LEU A 181 -2.00 -21.25 -2.36
N SER A 182 -1.03 -22.16 -2.16
CA SER A 182 -0.56 -23.07 -3.20
C SER A 182 -1.70 -23.99 -3.68
N ASP A 183 -2.39 -24.64 -2.74
CA ASP A 183 -3.52 -25.53 -3.02
C ASP A 183 -4.68 -24.78 -3.69
N LEU A 184 -4.94 -23.55 -3.26
CA LEU A 184 -5.92 -22.66 -3.88
C LEU A 184 -5.54 -22.35 -5.33
N ARG A 185 -4.28 -22.02 -5.58
CA ARG A 185 -3.78 -21.76 -6.93
C ARG A 185 -3.95 -22.97 -7.82
N GLU A 186 -3.47 -24.14 -7.41
CA GLU A 186 -3.57 -25.37 -8.19
C GLU A 186 -5.04 -25.69 -8.55
N ARG A 187 -5.93 -25.60 -7.56
CA ARG A 187 -7.37 -25.82 -7.77
C ARG A 187 -8.01 -24.82 -8.74
N LEU A 188 -7.55 -23.58 -8.75
CA LEU A 188 -8.09 -22.54 -9.63
C LEU A 188 -7.45 -22.56 -11.02
N GLU A 189 -6.24 -23.09 -11.16
CA GLU A 189 -5.56 -23.29 -12.45
C GLU A 189 -6.05 -24.54 -13.17
N ASP A 190 -6.57 -25.54 -12.44
CA ASP A 190 -7.15 -26.74 -13.04
C ASP A 190 -8.30 -26.40 -14.02
N GLY A 191 -8.13 -26.80 -15.28
CA GLY A 191 -9.08 -26.51 -16.36
C GLY A 191 -9.07 -25.07 -16.88
N VAL A 192 -8.13 -24.22 -16.46
CA VAL A 192 -7.97 -22.84 -16.94
C VAL A 192 -6.77 -22.73 -17.88
N GLU A 193 -7.00 -22.23 -19.10
CA GLU A 193 -5.92 -21.93 -20.04
C GLU A 193 -5.27 -20.59 -19.69
N ILE A 194 -3.99 -20.61 -19.31
CA ILE A 194 -3.20 -19.42 -19.00
C ILE A 194 -2.12 -19.26 -20.06
N VAL A 195 -2.27 -18.26 -20.93
CA VAL A 195 -1.28 -17.93 -21.98
C VAL A 195 -0.56 -16.65 -21.61
N PHE A 196 0.77 -16.71 -21.51
CA PHE A 196 1.61 -15.55 -21.28
C PHE A 196 2.06 -14.98 -22.62
N TYR A 197 2.19 -13.66 -22.71
CA TYR A 197 2.62 -13.00 -23.93
C TYR A 197 3.89 -12.19 -23.66
N GLY A 198 4.86 -12.30 -24.56
CA GLY A 198 6.07 -11.50 -24.51
C GLY A 198 5.84 -10.03 -24.86
N PRO A 199 6.83 -9.14 -24.64
CA PRO A 199 6.75 -7.74 -25.05
C PRO A 199 6.67 -7.56 -26.59
N ASP A 200 6.98 -8.60 -27.36
CA ASP A 200 6.78 -8.73 -28.80
C ASP A 200 5.34 -9.13 -29.19
N GLY A 201 4.49 -9.46 -28.20
CA GLY A 201 3.11 -9.86 -28.38
C GLY A 201 2.93 -11.32 -28.80
N GLU A 202 3.99 -12.13 -28.77
CA GLU A 202 3.91 -13.56 -29.10
C GLU A 202 3.65 -14.40 -27.83
N PRO A 203 2.86 -15.48 -27.91
CA PRO A 203 2.67 -16.41 -26.81
C PRO A 203 4.00 -17.00 -26.33
N GLN A 204 4.20 -17.04 -25.02
CA GLN A 204 5.32 -17.68 -24.36
C GLN A 204 4.83 -18.88 -23.57
N GLU A 205 5.50 -20.02 -23.78
CA GLU A 205 5.38 -21.16 -22.89
C GLU A 205 6.22 -20.86 -21.65
N VAL A 206 5.56 -20.40 -20.59
CA VAL A 206 6.17 -20.38 -19.27
C VAL A 206 5.80 -21.68 -18.57
N SER A 207 6.81 -22.42 -18.13
CA SER A 207 6.59 -23.54 -17.22
C SER A 207 6.20 -22.94 -15.87
N THR A 208 4.89 -22.89 -15.59
CA THR A 208 4.37 -22.58 -14.26
C THR A 208 4.56 -23.82 -13.39
N GLY A 209 5.76 -23.94 -12.82
CA GLY A 209 6.16 -24.80 -11.70
C GLY A 209 5.33 -26.07 -11.45
N SER A 210 5.72 -27.17 -12.08
CA SER A 210 5.59 -28.53 -11.52
C SER A 210 6.74 -29.47 -11.91
N ASP A 211 7.78 -28.96 -12.57
CA ASP A 211 9.06 -29.67 -12.71
C ASP A 211 9.92 -29.44 -11.46
N ASP A 212 9.51 -30.04 -10.34
CA ASP A 212 10.49 -30.56 -9.38
C ASP A 212 11.15 -31.76 -10.06
N GLY A 213 12.17 -31.45 -10.87
CA GLY A 213 13.00 -32.42 -11.57
C GLY A 213 13.76 -33.27 -10.57
N GLY A 214 13.08 -34.29 -10.04
CA GLY A 214 13.69 -35.53 -9.60
C GLY A 214 14.24 -36.27 -10.81
N ASP A 215 15.23 -35.69 -11.48
CA ASP A 215 16.06 -36.41 -12.44
C ASP A 215 17.19 -37.07 -11.66
N ASP A 216 17.00 -38.37 -11.46
CA ASP A 216 18.00 -39.37 -11.12
C ASP A 216 19.36 -39.07 -11.76
N MET A 217 20.28 -38.49 -10.99
CA MET A 217 21.69 -38.76 -11.24
C MET A 217 22.04 -40.10 -10.62
N ASP A 218 21.78 -41.16 -11.39
CA ASP A 218 22.59 -42.38 -11.40
C ASP A 218 24.07 -41.97 -11.55
N ARG A 219 24.71 -41.61 -10.44
CA ARG A 219 26.17 -41.68 -10.33
C ARG A 219 26.51 -43.13 -10.07
N ASP A 220 26.45 -43.91 -11.14
CA ASP A 220 27.14 -45.18 -11.18
C ASP A 220 28.63 -44.93 -10.98
N ASP A 221 29.12 -45.75 -10.06
CA ASP A 221 30.48 -45.93 -9.60
C ASP A 221 31.44 -46.28 -10.75
N GLU A 222 32.74 -46.21 -10.44
CA GLU A 222 33.89 -46.62 -11.25
C GLU A 222 34.51 -45.57 -12.21
N MET A 223 35.56 -44.90 -11.71
CA MET A 223 36.89 -44.97 -12.35
C MET A 223 37.99 -44.59 -11.35
N GLU A 224 38.62 -45.63 -10.79
CA GLU A 224 40.01 -45.56 -10.36
C GLU A 224 40.93 -45.44 -11.59
N GLY A 225 41.90 -44.53 -11.56
CA GLY A 225 42.84 -44.36 -12.68
C GLY A 225 43.86 -43.26 -12.46
N ASP A 226 44.86 -43.56 -11.63
CA ASP A 226 46.18 -42.93 -11.62
C ASP A 226 46.72 -42.71 -13.04
N VAL A 227 47.05 -41.46 -13.41
CA VAL A 227 48.24 -41.19 -14.24
C VAL A 227 48.92 -39.89 -13.82
N SER A 228 50.21 -40.05 -13.61
CA SER A 228 51.20 -39.09 -13.18
C SER A 228 51.87 -38.35 -14.33
N THR A 229 52.49 -37.21 -13.98
CA THR A 229 53.71 -36.61 -14.58
C THR A 229 53.56 -35.61 -15.73
N GLY A 230 53.87 -34.34 -15.42
CA GLY A 230 55.10 -33.73 -15.94
C GLY A 230 55.00 -32.44 -16.75
N GLY A 231 55.46 -31.32 -16.17
CA GLY A 231 56.51 -30.52 -16.82
C GLY A 231 56.22 -29.07 -17.23
N ASP A 232 56.94 -28.19 -16.53
CA ASP A 232 57.65 -27.00 -17.04
C ASP A 232 56.97 -25.62 -16.98
N ALA A 233 57.85 -24.63 -16.81
CA ALA A 233 57.81 -23.47 -15.96
C ALA A 233 57.48 -22.17 -16.70
N GLY A 234 57.11 -21.17 -15.90
CA GLY A 234 57.08 -19.77 -16.31
C GLY A 234 56.95 -18.89 -15.08
N SER A 235 58.09 -18.56 -14.45
CA SER A 235 58.21 -17.54 -13.42
C SER A 235 57.61 -16.20 -13.87
N GLU A 236 56.76 -15.58 -13.05
CA GLU A 236 56.81 -14.14 -12.81
C GLU A 236 56.57 -13.86 -11.32
N MET A 237 57.66 -13.42 -10.68
CA MET A 237 57.80 -12.99 -9.31
C MET A 237 57.74 -11.46 -9.29
N MET A 238 57.03 -10.85 -8.33
CA MET A 238 57.32 -9.59 -7.62
C MET A 238 56.05 -9.07 -6.89
N PRO A 239 56.18 -8.27 -5.80
CA PRO A 239 56.75 -8.64 -4.52
C PRO A 239 55.85 -8.30 -3.32
N ASP A 240 56.27 -8.87 -2.19
CA ASP A 240 55.97 -8.52 -0.80
C ASP A 240 55.94 -7.01 -0.50
N ASN A 241 54.92 -6.57 0.25
CA ASN A 241 55.05 -5.44 1.16
C ASN A 241 54.22 -5.72 2.43
N GLY A 242 54.89 -6.26 3.44
CA GLY A 242 54.36 -6.40 4.79
C GLY A 242 54.35 -5.09 5.60
N GLY A 243 53.61 -5.14 6.71
CA GLY A 243 53.52 -4.13 7.78
C GLY A 243 52.10 -3.57 7.88
N ASP A 244 51.45 -3.48 9.03
CA ASP A 244 51.76 -3.74 10.43
C ASP A 244 50.40 -3.68 11.17
N GLY A 245 50.27 -4.36 12.31
CA GLY A 245 48.99 -4.60 12.97
C GLY A 245 48.45 -3.42 13.80
N THR A 246 47.16 -3.52 14.12
CA THR A 246 46.53 -3.25 15.43
C THR A 246 45.15 -3.90 15.36
N GLU A 247 44.89 -4.98 16.10
CA GLU A 247 44.13 -4.95 17.35
C GLU A 247 42.82 -4.18 17.24
N THR A 248 41.69 -4.88 17.12
CA THR A 248 40.42 -4.37 17.64
C THR A 248 39.64 -5.54 18.20
N GLU A 249 39.44 -5.43 19.51
CA GLU A 249 38.79 -6.34 20.42
C GLU A 249 37.29 -6.43 20.14
N GLY A 250 36.69 -7.51 20.66
CA GLY A 250 35.24 -7.66 20.70
C GLY A 250 34.60 -6.62 21.60
N ASP A 251 33.35 -6.29 21.30
CA ASP A 251 32.47 -5.59 22.22
C ASP A 251 31.22 -6.45 22.42
N GLU A 252 31.07 -6.86 23.68
CA GLU A 252 29.99 -7.66 24.22
C GLU A 252 28.73 -6.82 24.40
N SER A 253 27.58 -7.48 24.28
CA SER A 253 26.29 -7.01 24.78
C SER A 253 26.38 -6.49 26.22
N GLY A 254 25.98 -5.23 26.41
CA GLY A 254 25.63 -4.64 27.69
C GLY A 254 24.14 -4.29 27.72
N SER A 255 23.37 -5.14 28.38
CA SER A 255 22.01 -4.89 28.87
C SER A 255 22.02 -3.81 29.97
N GLU A 256 21.15 -2.81 29.86
CA GLU A 256 20.72 -2.01 31.02
C GLU A 256 19.19 -2.03 31.14
N GLU A 257 18.80 -2.87 32.09
CA GLU A 257 17.62 -2.83 32.93
C GLU A 257 17.46 -1.44 33.59
N THR A 258 16.24 -0.87 33.57
CA THR A 258 15.80 0.05 34.63
C THR A 258 14.33 -0.19 34.95
N GLU A 259 14.10 -0.22 36.24
CA GLU A 259 12.91 -0.63 37.00
C GLU A 259 11.70 0.33 36.83
N GLN A 260 10.52 -0.26 36.67
CA GLN A 260 9.29 -0.13 37.50
C GLN A 260 9.05 1.15 38.35
N PRO A 261 7.78 1.60 38.52
CA PRO A 261 6.84 0.86 39.39
C PRO A 261 5.35 0.83 39.01
N GLU A 262 4.72 -0.14 39.68
CA GLU A 262 3.30 -0.45 39.85
C GLU A 262 2.39 0.76 40.20
N ALA A 263 1.14 0.72 39.73
CA ALA A 263 -0.04 1.11 40.52
C ALA A 263 -1.36 0.63 39.87
N GLU A 264 -2.06 -0.22 40.61
CA GLU A 264 -3.54 -0.27 40.86
C GLU A 264 -4.50 -0.27 39.66
N GLU A 265 -5.15 -1.40 39.38
CA GLU A 265 -6.46 -1.78 39.95
C GLU A 265 -7.53 -0.66 39.89
N THR A 266 -8.52 -0.84 39.01
CA THR A 266 -9.94 -0.86 39.39
C THR A 266 -10.78 -1.39 38.24
N GLU A 267 -11.35 -2.56 38.47
CA GLU A 267 -12.59 -3.02 37.86
C GLU A 267 -13.69 -1.96 38.04
N THR A 268 -14.53 -1.78 37.03
CA THR A 268 -15.97 -1.63 37.20
C THR A 268 -16.66 -2.00 35.90
N GLU A 269 -17.18 -3.22 35.87
CA GLU A 269 -18.49 -3.52 35.29
C GLU A 269 -19.46 -2.35 35.51
N GLU A 270 -20.18 -1.93 34.47
CA GLU A 270 -21.64 -1.81 34.55
C GLU A 270 -22.25 -2.25 33.23
N ALA A 271 -23.02 -3.32 33.35
CA ALA A 271 -23.97 -3.81 32.38
C ALA A 271 -25.33 -3.10 32.54
N GLU A 272 -26.15 -3.24 31.50
CA GLU A 272 -27.62 -3.15 31.50
C GLU A 272 -28.29 -1.79 31.71
N THR A 273 -29.00 -1.33 30.68
CA THR A 273 -30.47 -1.36 30.56
C THR A 273 -30.82 -0.83 29.14
N GLY A 274 -31.66 -1.44 28.30
CA GLY A 274 -32.72 -2.40 28.56
C GLY A 274 -34.01 -1.70 28.97
N SER A 275 -34.70 -1.04 28.02
CA SER A 275 -36.13 -0.69 28.08
C SER A 275 -36.54 -0.11 26.71
N ASP A 276 -37.20 -0.83 25.80
CA ASP A 276 -38.58 -1.36 25.82
C ASP A 276 -39.64 -0.32 25.41
N GLY A 277 -40.37 -0.67 24.34
CA GLY A 277 -41.73 -0.21 23.99
C GLY A 277 -41.82 1.21 23.40
N VAL A 278 -42.71 1.57 22.47
CA VAL A 278 -43.97 1.05 21.90
C VAL A 278 -44.15 1.92 20.62
N GLU A 279 -44.58 1.45 19.45
CA GLU A 279 -45.98 1.44 19.03
C GLU A 279 -46.11 0.80 17.64
N ALA A 280 -47.06 -0.13 17.57
CA ALA A 280 -47.60 -0.67 16.35
C ALA A 280 -48.66 0.28 15.78
N GLU A 281 -48.56 0.58 14.49
CA GLU A 281 -49.70 0.99 13.65
C GLU A 281 -49.67 -0.02 12.49
N ASP A 282 -50.47 -1.08 12.48
CA ASP A 282 -51.91 -1.12 12.22
C ASP A 282 -52.39 -0.08 11.22
N LEU A 283 -52.23 -0.39 9.93
CA LEU A 283 -53.20 -0.05 8.91
C LEU A 283 -53.36 -1.25 7.98
N GLY A 284 -54.40 -2.03 8.23
CA GLY A 284 -55.01 -2.89 7.23
C GLY A 284 -55.83 -2.09 6.20
N VAL A 285 -56.53 -2.87 5.37
CA VAL A 285 -57.49 -2.54 4.29
C VAL A 285 -56.87 -2.04 2.97
N ASP A 286 -57.12 -2.57 1.77
CA ASP A 286 -58.13 -3.46 1.14
C ASP A 286 -57.40 -4.23 0.01
N GLU A 287 -57.56 -5.54 -0.22
CA GLU A 287 -58.64 -6.24 -0.94
C GLU A 287 -58.91 -5.76 -2.39
N GLU A 288 -58.95 -6.74 -3.31
CA GLU A 288 -59.45 -6.68 -4.71
C GLU A 288 -58.48 -6.10 -5.77
N VAL A 289 -58.27 -6.60 -7.00
CA VAL A 289 -58.97 -7.51 -7.92
C VAL A 289 -57.95 -8.15 -8.89
N GLU A 290 -58.18 -9.43 -9.19
CA GLU A 290 -57.96 -10.20 -10.42
C GLU A 290 -57.34 -9.48 -11.66
N THR A 291 -56.39 -10.14 -12.34
CA THR A 291 -56.69 -10.92 -13.56
C THR A 291 -55.42 -11.62 -14.06
N GLU A 292 -55.39 -12.93 -13.86
CA GLU A 292 -54.58 -13.83 -14.67
C GLU A 292 -55.08 -13.77 -16.12
N SER A 293 -54.29 -13.19 -17.03
CA SER A 293 -54.42 -13.47 -18.47
C SER A 293 -53.32 -14.45 -18.86
N SER A 294 -53.62 -15.72 -18.66
CA SER A 294 -52.93 -16.82 -19.33
C SER A 294 -53.44 -16.90 -20.77
N GLU A 295 -52.81 -16.14 -21.68
CA GLU A 295 -53.04 -16.28 -23.11
C GLU A 295 -52.19 -17.45 -23.64
N SER A 296 -52.84 -18.61 -23.68
CA SER A 296 -52.45 -19.77 -24.46
C SER A 296 -52.90 -19.57 -25.90
N GLN A 297 -51.96 -19.58 -26.85
CA GLN A 297 -52.16 -20.02 -28.26
C GLN A 297 -50.79 -19.93 -28.97
N ASN A 298 -50.14 -21.08 -29.19
CA ASN A 298 -50.25 -21.93 -30.38
C ASN A 298 -49.28 -21.51 -31.49
#